data_AF-A0A7X9Y192-F1
#
_entry.id   AF-A0A7X9Y192-F1
#
_cell.length_a   1.000
_cell.length_b   1.000
_cell.length_c   1.000
_cell.angle_alpha   90.00
_cell.angle_beta   90.00
_cell.angle_gamma   90.00
#
_symmetry.space_group_name_H-M   'P 1'
#
loop_
_entity.id
_entity.type
_entity.pdbx_description
1 polymer ?
#
loop_
_entity_poly.entity_id
_entity_poly.type
_entity_poly.pdbx_seq_one_letter_code
_entity_poly.pdbx_strand_id
1 'polypeptide(L)'
;MAADDARGDSAKPDTTADDARAPRVPEEAEARRPKHAAAPKAEPKAEKSEEGAAEKASGAEPDRGAEPEPAPAPAPEPGHETEPEPEPGRELADTGKIYVPKTEYTAPAKTPSELDARKRSVTIRAVLLVVLAAVLGSTLIVTRCFGLLSGTTVPSVVGYNEERARATLERKGLKVKVEDQETERVSDKGRVLSTEPSADEAVGPNGTVTIVVGTVTQETQDAPNLVGLSKADAANAIMQTNFFVQDDVMYAYSSTVPAGTVISQAPQAGSERIRGTAIDLIVSDGPNPAGSDGDHASESDKGTVTIPDVVGMTYQNAVTLLRGMGLKSTRGKDVLDYGIPAGMVSSVSPAVGDEVEVGSTVTVYVAKSDE
;
A
#
# COMPACT_ATOMS: atom_id res chain seq x y z
N MET A 1 22.54 75.53 -30.43
CA MET A 1 21.40 76.47 -30.49
C MET A 1 20.81 76.32 -31.88
N ALA A 2 19.51 76.02 -31.94
CA ALA A 2 18.65 75.83 -33.12
C ALA A 2 18.86 74.55 -33.96
N ALA A 3 17.82 73.72 -33.91
CA ALA A 3 17.48 72.63 -34.81
C ALA A 3 16.93 73.19 -36.13
N ASP A 4 16.97 72.40 -37.20
CA ASP A 4 15.95 72.44 -38.25
C ASP A 4 15.77 71.04 -38.85
N ASP A 5 14.54 70.78 -39.25
CA ASP A 5 13.83 69.51 -39.31
C ASP A 5 13.23 69.45 -40.72
N ALA A 6 13.52 68.42 -41.51
CA ALA A 6 12.76 68.20 -42.74
C ALA A 6 12.78 66.73 -43.19
N ARG A 7 11.56 66.24 -43.36
CA ARG A 7 11.11 64.89 -43.64
C ARG A 7 11.22 64.52 -45.13
N GLY A 8 11.37 63.22 -45.36
CA GLY A 8 10.54 62.46 -46.29
C GLY A 8 11.07 62.27 -47.71
N ASP A 9 11.30 61.00 -48.10
CA ASP A 9 10.58 60.41 -49.23
C ASP A 9 10.67 58.88 -49.20
N SER A 10 9.61 58.22 -49.64
CA SER A 10 9.40 56.78 -49.65
C SER A 10 8.95 56.38 -51.05
N ALA A 11 9.75 55.59 -51.78
CA ALA A 11 9.29 54.83 -52.94
C ALA A 11 10.29 53.70 -53.33
N LYS A 12 9.82 52.44 -53.24
CA LYS A 12 10.25 51.27 -54.05
C LYS A 12 9.59 51.35 -55.45
N PRO A 13 9.75 50.41 -56.43
CA PRO A 13 10.67 49.26 -56.64
C PRO A 13 11.26 49.20 -58.08
N ASP A 14 12.09 48.19 -58.41
CA ASP A 14 12.13 47.43 -59.71
C ASP A 14 13.41 46.57 -59.77
N THR A 15 13.39 45.23 -59.77
CA THR A 15 12.98 44.23 -60.78
C THR A 15 13.92 44.10 -62.00
N THR A 16 14.84 43.13 -61.93
CA THR A 16 15.39 42.29 -63.04
C THR A 16 16.14 41.13 -62.36
N ALA A 17 15.64 39.89 -62.30
CA ALA A 17 15.45 38.90 -63.36
C ALA A 17 16.77 38.40 -63.99
N ASP A 18 17.29 37.30 -63.45
CA ASP A 18 18.14 36.30 -64.12
C ASP A 18 18.10 35.04 -63.21
N ASP A 19 17.13 34.13 -63.39
CA ASP A 19 17.10 32.98 -64.30
C ASP A 19 18.23 31.94 -64.09
N ALA A 20 17.84 30.67 -64.24
CA ALA A 20 18.63 29.45 -64.34
C ALA A 20 18.95 28.61 -63.08
N ARG A 21 17.89 27.91 -62.63
CA ARG A 21 17.72 26.44 -62.73
C ARG A 21 18.50 25.49 -61.80
N ALA A 22 17.72 24.87 -60.91
CA ALA A 22 18.01 23.68 -60.12
C ALA A 22 18.21 22.39 -60.95
N PRO A 23 18.95 21.39 -60.44
CA PRO A 23 18.83 20.01 -60.90
C PRO A 23 17.76 19.20 -60.14
N ARG A 24 17.03 18.43 -60.94
CA ARG A 24 15.89 17.56 -60.64
C ARG A 24 16.29 16.27 -59.92
N VAL A 25 15.34 15.78 -59.12
CA VAL A 25 15.21 14.39 -58.65
C VAL A 25 14.69 13.52 -59.81
N PRO A 26 15.15 12.26 -60.01
CA PRO A 26 14.50 11.35 -60.94
C PRO A 26 13.42 10.50 -60.24
N GLU A 27 12.26 10.51 -60.87
CA GLU A 27 11.05 9.71 -60.67
C GLU A 27 11.06 8.50 -61.64
N GLU A 28 10.22 7.52 -61.34
CA GLU A 28 9.76 6.37 -62.14
C GLU A 28 10.49 5.01 -62.04
N ALA A 29 9.78 4.03 -61.47
CA ALA A 29 9.43 2.80 -62.19
C ALA A 29 8.17 2.15 -61.59
N GLU A 30 7.11 2.16 -62.38
CA GLU A 30 5.79 1.57 -62.17
C GLU A 30 5.75 0.09 -62.61
N ALA A 31 4.69 -0.61 -62.15
CA ALA A 31 4.06 -1.81 -62.70
C ALA A 31 4.32 -3.16 -61.99
N ARG A 32 3.28 -3.69 -61.31
CA ARG A 32 2.34 -4.68 -61.89
C ARG A 32 1.27 -5.12 -60.88
N ARG A 33 -0.01 -4.92 -61.27
CA ARG A 33 -1.21 -5.56 -60.70
C ARG A 33 -1.29 -7.04 -61.09
N PRO A 34 -2.07 -7.84 -60.34
CA PRO A 34 -3.24 -8.45 -60.99
C PRO A 34 -4.55 -8.31 -60.20
N LYS A 35 -5.67 -8.46 -60.93
CA LYS A 35 -7.08 -8.39 -60.49
C LYS A 35 -7.66 -9.79 -60.25
N HIS A 36 -8.82 -9.81 -59.54
CA HIS A 36 -9.81 -10.90 -59.31
C HIS A 36 -9.52 -11.81 -58.09
N ALA A 37 -10.46 -12.15 -57.20
CA ALA A 37 -11.93 -12.12 -57.19
C ALA A 37 -12.46 -11.97 -55.74
N ALA A 38 -13.51 -11.17 -55.50
CA ALA A 38 -14.86 -11.60 -55.10
C ALA A 38 -15.02 -12.21 -53.67
N ALA A 39 -15.77 -11.50 -52.84
CA ALA A 39 -16.24 -11.86 -51.49
C ALA A 39 -17.21 -13.07 -51.48
N PRO A 40 -17.63 -13.60 -50.31
CA PRO A 40 -18.73 -12.95 -49.58
C PRO A 40 -18.71 -13.00 -48.04
N LYS A 41 -19.43 -12.02 -47.48
CA LYS A 41 -20.16 -11.93 -46.20
C LYS A 41 -20.33 -13.23 -45.38
N ALA A 42 -20.14 -13.11 -44.07
CA ALA A 42 -20.89 -13.86 -43.08
C ALA A 42 -21.18 -12.99 -41.83
N GLU A 43 -22.46 -12.80 -41.56
CA GLU A 43 -23.04 -12.35 -40.28
C GLU A 43 -24.10 -13.42 -39.88
N PRO A 44 -24.59 -13.43 -38.62
CA PRO A 44 -24.67 -14.63 -37.79
C PRO A 44 -26.01 -15.38 -37.86
N LYS A 45 -26.02 -16.63 -37.39
CA LYS A 45 -27.25 -17.33 -37.00
C LYS A 45 -27.09 -18.02 -35.65
N ALA A 46 -28.02 -17.68 -34.78
CA ALA A 46 -28.37 -18.37 -33.55
C ALA A 46 -29.13 -19.68 -33.85
N GLU A 47 -28.87 -20.72 -33.07
CA GLU A 47 -29.73 -21.89 -32.83
C GLU A 47 -29.13 -22.60 -31.60
N LYS A 48 -29.60 -22.34 -30.37
CA LYS A 48 -30.71 -23.02 -29.67
C LYS A 48 -30.75 -24.53 -29.90
N SER A 49 -30.15 -25.28 -28.97
CA SER A 49 -30.62 -26.62 -28.62
C SER A 49 -30.68 -26.72 -27.10
N GLU A 50 -31.92 -26.68 -26.61
CA GLU A 50 -32.33 -27.09 -25.27
C GLU A 50 -32.14 -28.60 -25.08
N GLU A 51 -32.17 -28.98 -23.79
CA GLU A 51 -32.86 -30.15 -23.26
C GLU A 51 -32.00 -31.31 -22.74
N GLY A 52 -32.04 -31.44 -21.42
CA GLY A 52 -31.43 -32.47 -20.60
C GLY A 52 -31.77 -32.24 -19.13
N ALA A 53 -33.07 -32.15 -18.83
CA ALA A 53 -33.63 -31.96 -17.50
C ALA A 53 -33.62 -33.26 -16.66
N ALA A 54 -33.40 -33.12 -15.36
CA ALA A 54 -34.01 -33.90 -14.28
C ALA A 54 -33.72 -33.16 -12.95
N GLU A 55 -34.67 -32.40 -12.38
CA GLU A 55 -35.71 -32.86 -11.42
C GLU A 55 -35.16 -32.84 -9.97
N LYS A 56 -35.25 -31.72 -9.23
CA LYS A 56 -36.35 -31.18 -8.39
C LYS A 56 -36.87 -32.10 -7.26
N ALA A 57 -36.59 -31.67 -6.02
CA ALA A 57 -37.56 -31.57 -4.89
C ALA A 57 -36.90 -30.65 -3.83
N SER A 58 -37.34 -29.42 -3.55
CA SER A 58 -38.59 -28.95 -2.93
C SER A 58 -38.82 -29.50 -1.52
N GLY A 59 -38.77 -28.62 -0.52
CA GLY A 59 -39.42 -28.89 0.78
C GLY A 59 -38.94 -28.06 1.97
N ALA A 60 -39.66 -26.97 2.24
CA ALA A 60 -40.19 -26.60 3.57
C ALA A 60 -39.25 -26.09 4.70
N GLU A 61 -39.44 -24.83 5.08
CA GLU A 61 -39.51 -24.37 6.49
C GLU A 61 -40.77 -24.98 7.18
N PRO A 62 -40.94 -25.01 8.53
CA PRO A 62 -40.36 -24.13 9.56
C PRO A 62 -40.02 -24.77 10.96
N ASP A 63 -39.44 -23.95 11.85
CA ASP A 63 -39.68 -23.86 13.32
C ASP A 63 -39.11 -24.86 14.36
N ARG A 64 -38.60 -24.25 15.45
CA ARG A 64 -38.60 -24.63 16.89
C ARG A 64 -37.93 -25.91 17.44
N GLY A 65 -36.92 -25.67 18.30
CA GLY A 65 -36.94 -26.10 19.71
C GLY A 65 -35.96 -27.20 20.16
N ALA A 66 -34.97 -26.83 20.97
CA ALA A 66 -34.76 -27.36 22.33
C ALA A 66 -33.39 -26.92 22.93
N GLU A 67 -33.49 -26.18 24.02
CA GLU A 67 -32.51 -25.84 25.06
C GLU A 67 -32.04 -27.09 25.85
N PRO A 68 -30.99 -27.04 26.73
CA PRO A 68 -31.00 -26.21 27.96
C PRO A 68 -29.67 -25.56 28.43
N GLU A 69 -29.88 -24.45 29.15
CA GLU A 69 -29.12 -23.75 30.23
C GLU A 69 -28.36 -24.61 31.29
N PRO A 70 -27.68 -24.05 32.34
CA PRO A 70 -27.25 -22.66 32.63
C PRO A 70 -25.80 -22.48 33.21
N ALA A 71 -25.44 -21.21 33.49
CA ALA A 71 -24.20 -20.66 34.07
C ALA A 71 -23.90 -21.06 35.56
N PRO A 72 -22.78 -20.61 36.19
CA PRO A 72 -22.74 -19.24 36.74
C PRO A 72 -21.37 -18.51 36.74
N ALA A 73 -21.45 -17.19 36.91
CA ALA A 73 -20.38 -16.20 37.09
C ALA A 73 -19.56 -16.38 38.40
N PRO A 74 -18.47 -15.63 38.59
CA PRO A 74 -18.61 -14.41 39.40
C PRO A 74 -17.74 -13.20 38.98
N ALA A 75 -18.20 -12.01 39.41
CA ALA A 75 -17.46 -10.74 39.53
C ALA A 75 -16.65 -10.70 40.86
N PRO A 76 -16.19 -9.53 41.36
CA PRO A 76 -15.22 -8.56 40.85
C PRO A 76 -13.93 -8.52 41.72
N GLU A 77 -12.87 -7.87 41.23
CA GLU A 77 -11.71 -7.47 42.04
C GLU A 77 -12.06 -6.30 42.99
N PRO A 78 -11.49 -6.30 44.20
CA PRO A 78 -11.12 -5.03 44.83
C PRO A 78 -9.65 -5.04 45.28
N GLY A 79 -8.92 -4.04 44.84
CA GLY A 79 -7.57 -3.74 45.32
C GLY A 79 -7.30 -2.24 45.27
N HIS A 80 -7.76 -1.53 46.31
CA HIS A 80 -7.21 -0.22 46.66
C HIS A 80 -7.13 -0.14 48.19
N GLU A 81 -5.98 -0.56 48.73
CA GLU A 81 -5.57 -0.17 50.06
C GLU A 81 -5.24 1.32 50.04
N THR A 82 -6.00 2.11 50.80
CA THR A 82 -5.65 3.47 51.18
C THR A 82 -5.61 3.48 52.71
N GLU A 83 -4.44 3.75 53.26
CA GLU A 83 -4.25 4.13 54.67
C GLU A 83 -4.85 5.53 54.87
N PRO A 84 -5.55 5.81 55.99
CA PRO A 84 -4.89 6.58 57.06
C PRO A 84 -5.34 6.28 58.51
N GLU A 85 -4.38 6.41 59.43
CA GLU A 85 -4.36 6.97 60.81
C GLU A 85 -5.56 6.93 61.82
N PRO A 86 -5.27 7.05 63.14
CA PRO A 86 -6.06 6.53 64.27
C PRO A 86 -6.88 7.58 65.06
N GLU A 87 -7.65 7.14 66.08
CA GLU A 87 -8.05 7.80 67.37
C GLU A 87 -9.44 7.29 67.90
N PRO A 88 -9.85 7.47 69.19
CA PRO A 88 -10.12 6.33 70.08
C PRO A 88 -11.51 6.34 70.78
N GLY A 89 -11.76 5.33 71.62
CA GLY A 89 -12.49 5.52 72.89
C GLY A 89 -13.71 4.61 73.17
N ARG A 90 -13.62 3.88 74.29
CA ARG A 90 -14.65 3.46 75.29
C ARG A 90 -15.86 2.65 74.75
N GLU A 91 -16.48 1.69 75.43
CA GLU A 91 -16.90 1.64 76.84
C GLU A 91 -17.50 0.24 77.19
N LEU A 92 -17.28 -0.19 78.44
CA LEU A 92 -18.05 -1.10 79.34
C LEU A 92 -18.86 -2.31 78.82
N ALA A 93 -18.50 -3.50 79.36
CA ALA A 93 -19.30 -4.34 80.28
C ALA A 93 -20.02 -5.48 79.52
N ASP A 94 -20.41 -6.63 80.07
CA ASP A 94 -20.71 -7.04 81.43
C ASP A 94 -20.74 -8.59 81.50
N THR A 95 -20.49 -9.11 82.70
CA THR A 95 -20.82 -10.40 83.34
C THR A 95 -21.14 -11.69 82.54
N GLY A 96 -20.63 -12.82 83.05
CA GLY A 96 -21.30 -14.12 82.87
C GLY A 96 -20.49 -15.35 83.30
N LYS A 97 -20.80 -15.92 84.46
CA LYS A 97 -20.06 -16.97 85.17
C LYS A 97 -20.20 -18.38 84.57
N ILE A 98 -19.07 -19.11 84.60
CA ILE A 98 -18.86 -20.49 85.11
C ILE A 98 -19.98 -21.53 84.91
N TYR A 99 -19.68 -22.63 84.20
CA TYR A 99 -20.01 -24.00 84.64
C TYR A 99 -19.17 -25.06 83.92
N VAL A 100 -18.57 -25.99 84.68
CA VAL A 100 -17.95 -27.23 84.17
C VAL A 100 -18.58 -28.38 84.94
N PRO A 101 -19.04 -29.44 84.26
CA PRO A 101 -18.97 -30.76 84.86
C PRO A 101 -18.28 -31.77 83.94
N LYS A 102 -17.44 -32.61 84.56
CA LYS A 102 -16.88 -33.83 83.97
C LYS A 102 -17.98 -34.87 83.78
N THR A 103 -18.01 -35.47 82.59
CA THR A 103 -18.45 -36.87 82.43
C THR A 103 -17.49 -37.58 81.47
N GLU A 104 -16.85 -38.63 81.98
CA GLU A 104 -16.25 -39.68 81.17
C GLU A 104 -17.39 -40.50 80.54
N TYR A 105 -17.36 -40.68 79.22
CA TYR A 105 -18.11 -41.74 78.53
C TYR A 105 -17.24 -42.37 77.46
N THR A 106 -17.30 -43.69 77.45
CA THR A 106 -16.46 -44.68 76.79
C THR A 106 -16.46 -44.59 75.26
N ALA A 107 -15.30 -44.88 74.68
CA ALA A 107 -14.98 -44.89 73.25
C ALA A 107 -15.89 -45.78 72.38
N PRO A 108 -16.00 -45.45 71.09
CA PRO A 108 -15.96 -46.47 70.05
C PRO A 108 -14.71 -46.32 69.17
N ALA A 109 -14.04 -47.48 69.03
CA ALA A 109 -13.31 -47.97 67.87
C ALA A 109 -12.45 -46.99 67.03
N LYS A 110 -11.13 -47.21 67.12
CA LYS A 110 -10.16 -46.82 66.09
C LYS A 110 -10.64 -47.28 64.70
N THR A 111 -10.66 -46.35 63.74
CA THR A 111 -10.49 -46.67 62.32
C THR A 111 -9.32 -45.87 61.74
N PRO A 112 -8.61 -46.42 60.73
CA PRO A 112 -7.21 -46.11 60.46
C PRO A 112 -7.05 -45.05 59.36
N SER A 113 -6.16 -44.07 59.53
CA SER A 113 -5.24 -43.56 58.47
C SER A 113 -4.43 -42.31 58.88
N GLU A 114 -3.79 -42.28 60.05
CA GLU A 114 -2.80 -41.23 60.37
C GLU A 114 -1.41 -41.45 59.70
N LEU A 115 -1.35 -42.16 58.57
CA LEU A 115 -0.11 -42.36 57.80
C LEU A 115 -0.15 -41.78 56.38
N ASP A 116 -1.34 -41.46 55.84
CA ASP A 116 -1.45 -40.84 54.51
C ASP A 116 -1.50 -39.31 54.55
N ALA A 117 -1.91 -38.70 55.66
CA ALA A 117 -1.93 -37.23 55.80
C ALA A 117 -0.51 -36.62 55.83
N ARG A 118 0.46 -37.32 56.42
CA ARG A 118 1.87 -36.86 56.49
C ARG A 118 2.59 -37.01 55.15
N LYS A 119 2.26 -38.05 54.36
CA LYS A 119 2.80 -38.23 53.00
C LYS A 119 2.19 -37.24 52.02
N ARG A 120 0.88 -36.95 52.12
CA ARG A 120 0.20 -35.94 51.28
C ARG A 120 0.70 -34.51 51.53
N SER A 121 1.00 -34.15 52.78
CA SER A 121 1.59 -32.83 53.10
C SER A 121 3.04 -32.71 52.62
N VAL A 122 3.81 -33.80 52.61
CA VAL A 122 5.16 -33.83 52.03
C VAL A 122 5.09 -33.75 50.50
N THR A 123 4.15 -34.44 49.84
CA THR A 123 3.97 -34.33 48.38
C THR A 123 3.45 -32.94 47.98
N ILE A 124 2.54 -32.33 48.75
CA ILE A 124 2.07 -30.96 48.48
C ILE A 124 3.21 -29.95 48.64
N ARG A 125 4.04 -30.08 49.69
CA ARG A 125 5.24 -29.22 49.87
C ARG A 125 6.28 -29.45 48.78
N ALA A 126 6.49 -30.68 48.33
CA ALA A 126 7.40 -30.99 47.24
C ALA A 126 6.90 -30.41 45.90
N VAL A 127 5.60 -30.52 45.61
CA VAL A 127 5.00 -29.92 44.41
C VAL A 127 5.04 -28.39 44.48
N LEU A 128 4.77 -27.78 45.62
CA LEU A 128 4.91 -26.33 45.81
C LEU A 128 6.36 -25.86 45.64
N LEU A 129 7.35 -26.61 46.13
CA LEU A 129 8.77 -26.29 45.92
C LEU A 129 9.20 -26.47 44.47
N VAL A 130 8.67 -27.47 43.75
CA VAL A 130 8.94 -27.66 42.32
C VAL A 130 8.28 -26.57 41.49
N VAL A 131 7.05 -26.16 41.81
CA VAL A 131 6.37 -25.04 41.14
C VAL A 131 7.09 -23.73 41.46
N LEU A 132 7.50 -23.50 42.71
CA LEU A 132 8.29 -22.32 43.08
C LEU A 132 9.65 -22.32 42.38
N ALA A 133 10.34 -23.46 42.28
CA ALA A 133 11.59 -23.59 41.55
C ALA A 133 11.40 -23.46 40.03
N ALA A 134 10.25 -23.88 39.48
CA ALA A 134 9.90 -23.68 38.09
C ALA A 134 9.54 -22.23 37.78
N VAL A 135 8.89 -21.51 38.71
CA VAL A 135 8.61 -20.07 38.61
C VAL A 135 9.88 -19.25 38.80
N LEU A 136 10.73 -19.60 39.77
CA LEU A 136 12.05 -18.97 39.96
C LEU A 136 13.02 -19.31 38.83
N GLY A 137 12.93 -20.52 38.28
CA GLY A 137 13.71 -20.97 37.13
C GLY A 137 13.23 -20.35 35.81
N SER A 138 11.91 -20.24 35.61
CA SER A 138 11.34 -19.56 34.43
C SER A 138 11.58 -18.06 34.49
N THR A 139 11.47 -17.43 35.66
CA THR A 139 11.88 -16.03 35.83
C THR A 139 13.39 -15.86 35.65
N LEU A 140 14.26 -16.81 36.02
CA LEU A 140 15.69 -16.75 35.70
C LEU A 140 16.00 -16.97 34.22
N ILE A 141 15.28 -17.86 33.54
CA ILE A 141 15.40 -18.07 32.08
C ILE A 141 14.90 -16.84 31.34
N VAL A 142 13.75 -16.27 31.72
CA VAL A 142 13.26 -15.00 31.18
C VAL A 142 14.21 -13.87 31.56
N THR A 143 14.77 -13.78 32.77
CA THR A 143 15.70 -12.69 33.17
C THR A 143 17.11 -12.85 32.57
N ARG A 144 17.51 -14.06 32.17
CA ARG A 144 18.79 -14.33 31.48
C ARG A 144 18.65 -14.34 29.95
N CYS A 145 17.46 -14.52 29.41
CA CYS A 145 17.15 -14.43 27.98
C CYS A 145 16.59 -13.05 27.59
N PHE A 146 15.87 -12.35 28.48
CA PHE A 146 15.46 -10.95 28.38
C PHE A 146 16.37 -10.11 29.28
N GLY A 147 17.37 -9.46 28.67
CA GLY A 147 18.40 -8.65 29.34
C GLY A 147 17.85 -7.38 30.02
N LEU A 148 17.21 -7.55 31.19
CA LEU A 148 16.55 -6.46 31.92
C LEU A 148 17.49 -5.45 32.60
N LEU A 149 18.82 -5.60 32.50
CA LEU A 149 19.76 -4.79 33.31
C LEU A 149 20.87 -4.04 32.55
N SER A 150 21.03 -4.17 31.22
CA SER A 150 21.99 -3.36 30.42
C SER A 150 21.75 -3.48 28.90
N GLY A 151 20.49 -3.42 28.44
CA GLY A 151 20.18 -3.55 27.01
C GLY A 151 20.60 -2.33 26.19
N THR A 152 21.18 -2.55 25.01
CA THR A 152 21.26 -1.53 23.95
C THR A 152 20.07 -1.75 23.03
N THR A 153 19.37 -0.70 22.63
CA THR A 153 18.26 -0.83 21.68
C THR A 153 18.78 -0.91 20.25
N VAL A 154 18.14 -1.71 19.41
CA VAL A 154 18.44 -1.80 17.99
C VAL A 154 17.99 -0.51 17.30
N PRO A 155 18.89 0.28 16.70
CA PRO A 155 18.50 1.44 15.91
C PRO A 155 17.71 1.04 14.66
N SER A 156 16.75 1.88 14.26
CA SER A 156 16.10 1.73 12.96
C SER A 156 17.09 2.00 11.82
N VAL A 157 17.39 0.95 11.06
CA VAL A 157 18.27 0.98 9.88
C VAL A 157 17.58 0.45 8.61
N VAL A 158 16.29 0.16 8.69
CA VAL A 158 15.49 -0.24 7.51
C VAL A 158 15.51 0.88 6.47
N GLY A 159 15.68 0.50 5.20
CA GLY A 159 15.82 1.41 4.06
C GLY A 159 17.22 2.00 3.88
N TYR A 160 18.16 1.81 4.81
CA TYR A 160 19.55 2.23 4.65
C TYR A 160 20.27 1.27 3.70
N ASN A 161 21.35 1.74 3.07
CA ASN A 161 22.27 0.81 2.40
C ASN A 161 23.03 -0.03 3.45
N GLU A 162 23.52 -1.20 3.04
CA GLU A 162 24.20 -2.14 3.95
C GLU A 162 25.34 -1.49 4.75
N GLU A 163 26.20 -0.71 4.09
CA GLU A 163 27.36 -0.07 4.72
C GLU A 163 26.95 0.92 5.82
N ARG A 164 25.96 1.79 5.53
CA ARG A 164 25.43 2.76 6.50
C ARG A 164 24.68 2.08 7.63
N ALA A 165 23.91 1.03 7.34
CA ALA A 165 23.23 0.25 8.35
C ALA A 165 24.25 -0.40 9.30
N ARG A 166 25.24 -1.10 8.74
CA ARG A 166 26.33 -1.74 9.47
C ARG A 166 27.06 -0.74 10.37
N ALA A 167 27.51 0.38 9.82
CA ALA A 167 28.20 1.41 10.58
C ALA A 167 27.32 1.99 11.71
N THR A 168 26.00 2.05 11.53
CA THR A 168 25.08 2.56 12.56
C THR A 168 24.90 1.59 13.71
N LEU A 169 24.79 0.30 13.41
CA LEU A 169 24.70 -0.78 14.40
C LEU A 169 26.02 -0.94 15.16
N GLU A 170 27.16 -0.95 14.45
CA GLU A 170 28.49 -1.10 15.06
C GLU A 170 28.85 0.07 15.98
N ARG A 171 28.44 1.32 15.64
CA ARG A 171 28.59 2.48 16.53
C ARG A 171 27.85 2.34 17.86
N LYS A 172 26.82 1.50 17.91
CA LYS A 172 26.08 1.17 19.14
C LYS A 172 26.67 -0.05 19.86
N GLY A 173 27.80 -0.58 19.38
CA GLY A 173 28.42 -1.78 19.95
C GLY A 173 27.67 -3.05 19.61
N LEU A 174 26.86 -3.06 18.54
CA LEU A 174 26.15 -4.24 18.06
C LEU A 174 26.97 -4.94 16.97
N LYS A 175 26.93 -6.27 16.94
CA LYS A 175 27.51 -7.07 15.85
C LYS A 175 26.51 -7.19 14.72
N VAL A 176 26.98 -7.19 13.48
CA VAL A 176 26.11 -7.22 12.30
C VAL A 176 26.32 -8.52 11.54
N LYS A 177 25.23 -9.24 11.29
CA LYS A 177 25.17 -10.34 10.33
C LYS A 177 24.38 -9.87 9.12
N VAL A 178 24.82 -10.19 7.91
CA VAL A 178 24.11 -9.82 6.68
C VAL A 178 23.50 -11.08 6.08
N GLU A 179 22.23 -11.02 5.73
CA GLU A 179 21.52 -12.04 4.96
C GLU A 179 20.90 -11.38 3.74
N ASP A 180 21.02 -12.03 2.59
CA ASP A 180 20.44 -11.54 1.35
C ASP A 180 19.04 -12.12 1.15
N GLN A 181 18.11 -11.29 0.70
CA GLN A 181 16.76 -11.70 0.31
C GLN A 181 16.46 -11.20 -1.10
N GLU A 182 15.96 -12.08 -1.96
CA GLU A 182 15.53 -11.70 -3.31
C GLU A 182 14.26 -10.84 -3.26
N THR A 183 14.21 -9.80 -4.09
CA THR A 183 13.09 -8.87 -4.21
C THR A 183 12.86 -8.49 -5.67
N GLU A 184 11.59 -8.27 -6.01
CA GLU A 184 11.17 -7.77 -7.32
C GLU A 184 11.23 -6.23 -7.40
N ARG A 185 11.45 -5.54 -6.28
CA ARG A 185 11.55 -4.08 -6.25
C ARG A 185 12.99 -3.64 -6.40
N VAL A 186 13.32 -3.09 -7.58
CA VAL A 186 14.68 -2.58 -7.88
C VAL A 186 15.15 -1.52 -6.88
N SER A 187 14.23 -0.73 -6.32
CA SER A 187 14.52 0.26 -5.28
C SER A 187 15.15 -0.31 -4.01
N ASP A 188 14.92 -1.59 -3.74
CA ASP A 188 15.36 -2.30 -2.54
C ASP A 188 16.75 -2.92 -2.68
N LYS A 189 17.27 -2.97 -3.92
CA LYS A 189 18.59 -3.52 -4.22
C LYS A 189 19.66 -2.83 -3.36
N GLY A 190 20.37 -3.62 -2.55
CA GLY A 190 21.41 -3.15 -1.64
C GLY A 190 20.90 -2.37 -0.42
N ARG A 191 19.59 -2.37 -0.16
CA ARG A 191 18.98 -1.75 1.03
C ARG A 191 18.53 -2.78 2.04
N VAL A 192 18.57 -2.40 3.30
CA VAL A 192 18.03 -3.21 4.40
C VAL A 192 16.50 -3.24 4.32
N LEU A 193 15.94 -4.41 4.13
CA LEU A 193 14.49 -4.68 4.13
C LEU A 193 13.95 -4.84 5.55
N SER A 194 14.70 -5.51 6.40
CA SER A 194 14.33 -5.79 7.79
C SER A 194 15.56 -6.06 8.65
N THR A 195 15.34 -6.03 9.96
CA THR A 195 16.36 -6.43 10.93
C THR A 195 15.77 -7.43 11.92
N GLU A 196 16.61 -8.34 12.39
CA GLU A 196 16.29 -9.29 13.44
C GLU A 196 17.40 -9.26 14.50
N PRO A 197 17.14 -8.80 15.73
CA PRO A 197 15.86 -8.30 16.26
C PRO A 197 15.36 -7.01 15.60
N SER A 198 14.08 -6.71 15.80
CA SER A 198 13.41 -5.56 15.18
C SER A 198 13.91 -4.22 15.74
N ALA A 199 13.63 -3.12 15.04
CA ALA A 199 14.00 -1.79 15.52
C ALA A 199 13.38 -1.51 16.92
N ASP A 200 14.12 -0.76 17.74
CA ASP A 200 13.80 -0.42 19.13
C ASP A 200 13.76 -1.60 20.12
N GLU A 201 13.91 -2.84 19.64
CA GLU A 201 14.01 -4.01 20.49
C GLU A 201 15.31 -4.00 21.31
N ALA A 202 15.23 -4.47 22.54
CA ALA A 202 16.36 -4.48 23.46
C ALA A 202 17.24 -5.71 23.21
N VAL A 203 18.49 -5.47 22.86
CA VAL A 203 19.51 -6.52 22.73
C VAL A 203 20.53 -6.44 23.84
N GLY A 204 21.07 -7.59 24.22
CA GLY A 204 22.18 -7.66 25.16
C GLY A 204 23.40 -6.85 24.67
N PRO A 205 24.31 -6.46 25.58
CA PRO A 205 25.55 -5.80 25.18
C PRO A 205 26.36 -6.68 24.23
N ASN A 206 26.84 -6.11 23.13
CA ASN A 206 27.46 -6.85 22.00
C ASN A 206 26.52 -7.85 21.30
N GLY A 207 25.21 -7.64 21.39
CA GLY A 207 24.20 -8.42 20.69
C GLY A 207 24.41 -8.40 19.17
N THR A 208 24.03 -9.48 18.51
CA THR A 208 24.08 -9.59 17.05
C THR A 208 22.73 -9.20 16.48
N VAL A 209 22.75 -8.25 15.54
CA VAL A 209 21.59 -7.88 14.71
C VAL A 209 21.85 -8.42 13.31
N THR A 210 20.92 -9.21 12.81
CA THR A 210 20.90 -9.66 11.41
C THR A 210 20.18 -8.60 10.60
N ILE A 211 20.83 -8.06 9.57
CA ILE A 211 20.20 -7.19 8.58
C ILE A 211 19.89 -8.02 7.35
N VAL A 212 18.66 -7.92 6.87
CA VAL A 212 18.23 -8.57 5.64
C VAL A 212 18.32 -7.55 4.51
N VAL A 213 19.15 -7.80 3.51
CA VAL A 213 19.42 -6.88 2.41
C VAL A 213 18.71 -7.35 1.15
N GLY A 214 17.99 -6.44 0.50
CA GLY A 214 17.30 -6.71 -0.76
C GLY A 214 18.29 -6.93 -1.89
N THR A 215 18.09 -7.99 -2.65
CA THR A 215 18.87 -8.33 -3.85
C THR A 215 17.94 -8.54 -5.03
N VAL A 216 18.37 -8.12 -6.21
CA VAL A 216 17.65 -8.34 -7.46
C VAL A 216 18.53 -9.19 -8.34
N THR A 217 18.13 -10.44 -8.58
CA THR A 217 18.88 -11.41 -9.40
C THR A 217 18.50 -11.34 -10.88
N GLN A 218 17.35 -10.74 -11.19
CA GLN A 218 16.89 -10.51 -12.55
C GLN A 218 17.71 -9.41 -13.25
N GLU A 219 17.83 -9.54 -14.57
CA GLU A 219 18.47 -8.50 -15.38
C GLU A 219 17.66 -7.20 -15.30
N THR A 220 18.37 -6.11 -15.05
CA THR A 220 17.80 -4.76 -14.97
C THR A 220 18.23 -3.94 -16.18
N GLN A 221 17.40 -2.97 -16.55
CA GLN A 221 17.62 -2.03 -17.64
C GLN A 221 16.94 -0.71 -17.32
N ASP A 222 17.48 0.40 -17.81
CA ASP A 222 16.82 1.70 -17.69
C ASP A 222 15.60 1.77 -18.62
N ALA A 223 14.50 2.30 -18.09
CA ALA A 223 13.30 2.52 -18.87
C ALA A 223 13.57 3.51 -20.02
N PRO A 224 13.16 3.20 -21.28
CA PRO A 224 13.35 4.09 -22.41
C PRO A 224 12.58 5.41 -22.24
N ASN A 225 13.01 6.46 -22.93
CA ASN A 225 12.26 7.71 -23.00
C ASN A 225 11.30 7.69 -24.19
N LEU A 226 10.01 7.75 -23.89
CA LEU A 226 8.90 7.68 -24.85
C LEU A 226 8.08 8.96 -24.86
N VAL A 227 8.28 9.84 -23.88
CA VAL A 227 7.60 11.14 -23.79
C VAL A 227 7.95 12.00 -25.00
N GLY A 228 6.94 12.57 -25.63
CA GLY A 228 7.09 13.37 -26.84
C GLY A 228 7.16 12.57 -28.15
N LEU A 229 7.22 11.22 -28.08
CA LEU A 229 7.11 10.38 -29.27
C LEU A 229 5.65 10.20 -29.70
N SER A 230 5.41 9.93 -30.98
CA SER A 230 4.11 9.45 -31.43
C SER A 230 3.83 8.06 -30.85
N LYS A 231 2.56 7.67 -30.72
CA LYS A 231 2.21 6.30 -30.27
C LYS A 231 2.93 5.21 -31.07
N ALA A 232 3.04 5.39 -32.39
CA ALA A 232 3.71 4.44 -33.27
C ALA A 232 5.23 4.40 -33.02
N ASP A 233 5.87 5.57 -32.86
CA ASP A 233 7.30 5.66 -32.58
C ASP A 233 7.64 5.14 -31.18
N ALA A 234 6.78 5.40 -30.19
CA ALA A 234 6.91 4.86 -28.83
C ALA A 234 6.83 3.33 -28.83
N ALA A 235 5.88 2.75 -29.57
CA ALA A 235 5.80 1.30 -29.74
C ALA A 235 7.07 0.73 -30.40
N ASN A 236 7.56 1.37 -31.47
CA ASN A 236 8.80 0.96 -32.13
C ASN A 236 10.04 1.07 -31.23
N ALA A 237 10.13 2.13 -30.43
CA ALA A 237 11.21 2.34 -29.48
C ALA A 237 11.20 1.27 -28.39
N ILE A 238 10.01 0.90 -27.88
CA ILE A 238 9.85 -0.19 -26.91
C ILE A 238 10.22 -1.55 -27.50
N MET A 239 9.84 -1.85 -28.75
CA MET A 239 10.16 -3.13 -29.40
C MET A 239 11.66 -3.40 -29.52
N GLN A 240 12.50 -2.36 -29.48
CA GLN A 240 13.96 -2.48 -29.48
C GLN A 240 14.54 -2.72 -28.07
N THR A 241 13.67 -2.76 -27.05
CA THR A 241 13.99 -3.03 -25.66
C THR A 241 13.28 -4.31 -25.20
N ASN A 242 13.59 -4.76 -23.98
CA ASN A 242 12.85 -5.86 -23.35
C ASN A 242 11.67 -5.36 -22.50
N PHE A 243 11.20 -4.12 -22.69
CA PHE A 243 9.98 -3.60 -22.07
C PHE A 243 8.78 -3.82 -23.01
N PHE A 244 7.56 -3.66 -22.50
CA PHE A 244 6.35 -3.65 -23.33
C PHE A 244 5.37 -2.57 -22.86
N VAL A 245 4.47 -2.13 -23.75
CA VAL A 245 3.38 -1.21 -23.38
C VAL A 245 2.26 -2.01 -22.76
N GLN A 246 1.63 -1.51 -21.68
CA GLN A 246 0.41 -2.11 -21.16
C GLN A 246 -0.72 -2.07 -22.21
N ASP A 247 -1.60 -3.08 -22.22
CA ASP A 247 -2.67 -3.19 -23.24
C ASP A 247 -3.62 -1.97 -23.25
N ASP A 248 -3.88 -1.39 -22.07
CA ASP A 248 -4.74 -0.23 -21.89
C ASP A 248 -3.95 1.08 -21.92
N VAL A 249 -3.73 1.62 -23.13
CA VAL A 249 -3.16 2.97 -23.28
C VAL A 249 -4.19 4.02 -22.87
N MET A 250 -3.82 4.88 -21.92
CA MET A 250 -4.67 5.98 -21.49
C MET A 250 -4.52 7.20 -22.40
N TYR A 251 -5.56 8.02 -22.47
CA TYR A 251 -5.55 9.27 -23.24
C TYR A 251 -5.95 10.46 -22.37
N ALA A 252 -5.34 11.61 -22.62
CA ALA A 252 -5.63 12.87 -21.94
C ALA A 252 -5.62 14.02 -22.95
N TYR A 253 -6.48 15.02 -22.78
CA TYR A 253 -6.36 16.25 -23.55
C TYR A 253 -5.12 17.05 -23.11
N SER A 254 -4.49 17.75 -24.05
CA SER A 254 -3.38 18.66 -23.81
C SER A 254 -3.39 19.78 -24.84
N SER A 255 -3.38 21.03 -24.36
CA SER A 255 -3.23 22.21 -25.22
C SER A 255 -1.80 22.42 -25.71
N THR A 256 -0.83 21.68 -25.17
CA THR A 256 0.61 21.87 -25.45
C THR A 256 1.25 20.69 -26.16
N VAL A 257 0.64 19.50 -26.08
CA VAL A 257 1.15 18.26 -26.70
C VAL A 257 0.22 17.88 -27.86
N PRO A 258 0.74 17.72 -29.10
CA PRO A 258 -0.06 17.34 -30.26
C PRO A 258 -0.83 16.02 -30.04
N ALA A 259 -2.02 15.89 -30.63
CA ALA A 259 -2.79 14.66 -30.59
C ALA A 259 -1.97 13.46 -31.15
N GLY A 260 -2.04 12.32 -30.48
CA GLY A 260 -1.30 11.11 -30.82
C GLY A 260 0.13 11.04 -30.26
N THR A 261 0.57 12.05 -29.51
CA THR A 261 1.90 12.11 -28.87
C THR A 261 1.83 11.74 -27.39
N VAL A 262 2.80 10.98 -26.88
CA VAL A 262 2.89 10.59 -25.46
C VAL A 262 3.13 11.82 -24.58
N ILE A 263 2.21 12.06 -23.64
CA ILE A 263 2.28 13.10 -22.61
C ILE A 263 3.17 12.64 -21.46
N SER A 264 2.96 11.42 -20.98
CA SER A 264 3.69 10.87 -19.84
C SER A 264 3.79 9.37 -19.92
N GLN A 265 4.78 8.82 -19.21
CA GLN A 265 4.97 7.39 -19.04
C GLN A 265 5.20 7.03 -17.58
N ALA A 266 4.90 5.79 -17.21
CA ALA A 266 5.33 5.17 -15.97
C ALA A 266 5.83 3.75 -16.27
N PRO A 267 7.01 3.30 -15.81
CA PRO A 267 8.03 4.04 -15.07
C PRO A 267 8.64 5.23 -15.83
N GLN A 268 9.16 6.22 -15.10
CA GLN A 268 9.79 7.40 -15.71
C GLN A 268 11.03 6.99 -16.52
N ALA A 269 11.27 7.71 -17.62
CA ALA A 269 12.47 7.54 -18.44
C ALA A 269 13.76 7.55 -17.60
N GLY A 270 14.67 6.62 -17.88
CA GLY A 270 15.93 6.47 -17.17
C GLY A 270 15.82 5.79 -15.80
N SER A 271 14.63 5.37 -15.36
CA SER A 271 14.49 4.62 -14.12
C SER A 271 14.89 3.15 -14.31
N GLU A 272 15.75 2.64 -13.42
CA GLU A 272 16.19 1.24 -13.45
C GLU A 272 15.04 0.31 -13.09
N ARG A 273 14.73 -0.65 -13.96
CA ARG A 273 13.63 -1.61 -13.82
C ARG A 273 14.06 -3.00 -14.26
N ILE A 274 13.33 -4.01 -13.80
CA ILE A 274 13.52 -5.38 -14.26
C ILE A 274 13.13 -5.46 -15.74
N ARG A 275 13.91 -6.21 -16.54
CA ARG A 275 13.55 -6.47 -17.94
C ARG A 275 12.21 -7.21 -18.01
N GLY A 276 11.35 -6.79 -18.93
CA GLY A 276 9.97 -7.29 -19.01
C GLY A 276 8.98 -6.54 -18.12
N THR A 277 9.35 -5.38 -17.56
CA THR A 277 8.36 -4.52 -16.88
C THR A 277 7.44 -3.84 -17.92
N ALA A 278 6.16 -3.69 -17.60
CA ALA A 278 5.22 -2.93 -18.42
C ALA A 278 5.47 -1.42 -18.29
N ILE A 279 5.24 -0.68 -19.37
CA ILE A 279 5.26 0.79 -19.39
C ILE A 279 3.87 1.30 -19.71
N ASP A 280 3.31 2.05 -18.79
CA ASP A 280 2.03 2.73 -18.91
C ASP A 280 2.26 4.04 -19.67
N LEU A 281 1.41 4.31 -20.65
CA LEU A 281 1.49 5.52 -21.47
C LEU A 281 0.20 6.33 -21.35
N ILE A 282 0.35 7.64 -21.21
CA ILE A 282 -0.73 8.60 -21.41
C ILE A 282 -0.46 9.34 -22.71
N VAL A 283 -1.36 9.21 -23.68
CA VAL A 283 -1.25 9.82 -25.02
C VAL A 283 -2.17 11.04 -25.11
N SER A 284 -1.74 12.07 -25.83
CA SER A 284 -2.52 13.27 -26.03
C SER A 284 -3.68 13.04 -27.00
N ASP A 285 -4.88 13.50 -26.64
CA ASP A 285 -6.02 13.66 -27.56
C ASP A 285 -6.03 15.04 -28.24
N GLY A 286 -4.99 15.85 -28.00
CA GLY A 286 -4.91 17.23 -28.46
C GLY A 286 -5.68 18.19 -27.53
N PRO A 287 -5.90 19.45 -27.97
CA PRO A 287 -6.57 20.44 -27.14
C PRO A 287 -7.98 20.02 -26.76
N ASN A 288 -8.38 20.32 -25.52
CA ASN A 288 -9.74 20.05 -25.05
C ASN A 288 -10.75 20.81 -25.93
N PRO A 289 -11.72 20.12 -26.57
CA PRO A 289 -12.72 20.75 -27.44
C PRO A 289 -13.65 21.72 -26.69
N ALA A 290 -13.73 21.65 -25.36
CA ALA A 290 -14.49 22.58 -24.52
C ALA A 290 -13.76 23.91 -24.20
N GLY A 291 -12.59 24.15 -24.81
CA GLY A 291 -11.82 25.40 -24.68
C GLY A 291 -10.82 25.38 -23.52
N SER A 292 -9.57 25.76 -23.81
CA SER A 292 -8.48 25.86 -22.81
C SER A 292 -8.49 27.17 -22.02
N ASP A 293 -9.40 28.08 -22.33
CA ASP A 293 -9.36 29.44 -21.82
C ASP A 293 -10.63 29.69 -21.01
N GLY A 294 -10.54 29.43 -19.71
CA GLY A 294 -11.62 29.66 -18.75
C GLY A 294 -12.04 31.13 -18.56
N ASP A 295 -11.74 32.02 -19.49
CA ASP A 295 -12.09 33.44 -19.42
C ASP A 295 -13.17 33.88 -20.44
N HIS A 296 -13.48 33.08 -21.47
CA HIS A 296 -14.54 33.42 -22.44
C HIS A 296 -15.40 32.21 -22.90
N ALA A 297 -15.63 31.22 -22.04
CA ALA A 297 -16.64 30.22 -22.32
C ALA A 297 -18.04 30.81 -22.12
N SER A 298 -18.74 31.06 -23.22
CA SER A 298 -20.19 31.31 -23.24
C SER A 298 -20.88 30.27 -22.36
N GLU A 299 -21.67 30.71 -21.36
CA GLU A 299 -22.28 29.86 -20.32
C GLU A 299 -23.23 28.76 -20.84
N SER A 300 -23.41 28.61 -22.15
CA SER A 300 -24.37 27.70 -22.76
C SER A 300 -23.76 26.48 -23.46
N ASP A 301 -22.43 26.35 -23.56
CA ASP A 301 -21.74 25.21 -24.22
C ASP A 301 -20.61 24.63 -23.35
N LYS A 302 -20.87 24.35 -22.06
CA LYS A 302 -19.92 23.58 -21.24
C LYS A 302 -20.03 22.10 -21.58
N GLY A 303 -19.10 21.61 -22.41
CA GLY A 303 -19.00 20.19 -22.68
C GLY A 303 -18.89 19.37 -21.39
N THR A 304 -19.48 18.19 -21.39
CA THR A 304 -19.29 17.19 -20.33
C THR A 304 -18.07 16.32 -20.66
N VAL A 305 -17.35 15.88 -19.64
CA VAL A 305 -16.23 14.96 -19.72
C VAL A 305 -16.46 13.84 -18.73
N THR A 306 -16.28 12.60 -19.20
CA THR A 306 -16.36 11.40 -18.36
C THR A 306 -15.11 11.27 -17.50
N ILE A 307 -15.28 10.95 -16.21
CA ILE A 307 -14.16 10.68 -15.32
C ILE A 307 -13.52 9.34 -15.71
N PRO A 308 -12.23 9.32 -16.13
CA PRO A 308 -11.52 8.11 -16.51
C PRO A 308 -11.13 7.33 -15.26
N ASP A 309 -10.81 6.06 -15.46
CA ASP A 309 -10.30 5.25 -14.36
C ASP A 309 -8.90 5.71 -13.97
N VAL A 310 -8.80 6.30 -12.79
CA VAL A 310 -7.54 6.74 -12.19
C VAL A 310 -7.14 5.89 -10.98
N VAL A 311 -7.91 4.85 -10.65
CA VAL A 311 -7.64 3.98 -9.51
C VAL A 311 -6.35 3.20 -9.77
N GLY A 312 -5.49 3.10 -8.75
CA GLY A 312 -4.16 2.49 -8.86
C GLY A 312 -3.09 3.38 -9.49
N MET A 313 -3.44 4.54 -10.06
CA MET A 313 -2.44 5.51 -10.52
C MET A 313 -1.75 6.20 -9.34
N THR A 314 -0.56 6.76 -9.57
CA THR A 314 0.01 7.71 -8.61
C THR A 314 -0.83 8.99 -8.55
N TYR A 315 -0.88 9.66 -7.40
CA TYR A 315 -1.61 10.92 -7.26
C TYR A 315 -1.21 11.96 -8.32
N GLN A 316 0.08 12.05 -8.66
CA GLN A 316 0.58 13.01 -9.66
C GLN A 316 0.12 12.67 -11.09
N ASN A 317 0.12 11.40 -11.46
CA ASN A 317 -0.35 10.99 -12.78
C ASN A 317 -1.87 11.19 -12.91
N ALA A 318 -2.63 10.84 -11.87
CA ALA A 318 -4.07 11.06 -11.82
C ALA A 318 -4.42 12.55 -11.95
N VAL A 319 -3.74 13.43 -11.20
CA VAL A 319 -3.94 14.89 -11.30
C VAL A 319 -3.57 15.41 -12.69
N THR A 320 -2.50 14.90 -13.30
CA THR A 320 -2.08 15.29 -14.65
C THR A 320 -3.13 14.88 -15.68
N LEU A 321 -3.68 13.68 -15.58
CA LEU A 321 -4.75 13.18 -16.44
C LEU A 321 -6.04 14.02 -16.28
N LEU A 322 -6.49 14.21 -15.04
CA LEU A 322 -7.69 15.00 -14.72
C LEU A 322 -7.56 16.45 -15.21
N ARG A 323 -6.40 17.07 -14.97
CA ARG A 323 -6.11 18.43 -15.46
C ARG A 323 -6.05 18.48 -16.98
N GLY A 324 -5.47 17.47 -17.62
CA GLY A 324 -5.44 17.35 -19.08
C GLY A 324 -6.84 17.43 -19.65
N MET A 325 -7.78 16.71 -19.04
CA MET A 325 -9.21 16.75 -19.39
C MET A 325 -9.96 18.04 -19.06
N GLY A 326 -9.27 19.06 -18.55
CA GLY A 326 -9.90 20.31 -18.12
C GLY A 326 -10.66 20.21 -16.80
N LEU A 327 -10.47 19.14 -16.03
CA LEU A 327 -11.03 19.02 -14.68
C LEU A 327 -10.06 19.63 -13.66
N LYS A 328 -10.61 20.30 -12.65
CA LYS A 328 -9.84 20.71 -11.47
C LYS A 328 -9.72 19.51 -10.55
N SER A 329 -8.60 19.38 -9.83
CA SER A 329 -8.40 18.28 -8.90
C SER A 329 -8.05 18.77 -7.50
N THR A 330 -8.64 18.17 -6.48
CA THR A 330 -8.30 18.43 -5.07
C THR A 330 -7.92 17.13 -4.39
N ARG A 331 -6.91 17.13 -3.50
CA ARG A 331 -6.58 15.93 -2.71
C ARG A 331 -7.60 15.75 -1.59
N GLY A 332 -8.24 14.58 -1.55
CA GLY A 332 -9.09 14.13 -0.47
C GLY A 332 -8.27 13.68 0.75
N LYS A 333 -8.96 13.18 1.77
CA LYS A 333 -8.29 12.54 2.92
C LYS A 333 -7.73 11.19 2.50
N ASP A 334 -6.57 10.81 3.03
CA ASP A 334 -6.02 9.47 2.73
C ASP A 334 -6.92 8.39 3.32
N VAL A 335 -7.22 7.37 2.53
CA VAL A 335 -8.17 6.29 2.85
C VAL A 335 -7.39 5.01 3.11
N LEU A 336 -7.76 4.29 4.17
CA LEU A 336 -7.19 2.98 4.46
C LEU A 336 -7.73 1.99 3.43
N ASP A 337 -6.86 1.50 2.56
CA ASP A 337 -7.22 0.58 1.47
C ASP A 337 -6.09 -0.45 1.33
N TYR A 338 -6.38 -1.70 1.72
CA TYR A 338 -5.41 -2.79 1.67
C TYR A 338 -5.30 -3.43 0.27
N GLY A 339 -6.22 -3.12 -0.64
CA GLY A 339 -6.20 -3.62 -2.02
C GLY A 339 -5.32 -2.78 -2.94
N ILE A 340 -4.99 -1.55 -2.53
CA ILE A 340 -4.22 -0.59 -3.32
C ILE A 340 -2.95 -0.20 -2.53
N PRO A 341 -1.74 -0.26 -3.14
CA PRO A 341 -0.51 0.15 -2.47
C PRO A 341 -0.57 1.59 -1.97
N ALA A 342 0.02 1.83 -0.78
CA ALA A 342 0.08 3.15 -0.18
C ALA A 342 0.71 4.19 -1.12
N GLY A 343 0.08 5.36 -1.25
CA GLY A 343 0.50 6.43 -2.15
C GLY A 343 -0.11 6.38 -3.56
N MET A 344 -0.88 5.33 -3.89
CA MET A 344 -1.68 5.26 -5.11
C MET A 344 -3.11 5.76 -4.88
N VAL A 345 -3.81 6.13 -5.93
CA VAL A 345 -5.21 6.58 -5.86
C VAL A 345 -6.12 5.39 -5.55
N SER A 346 -6.89 5.49 -4.47
CA SER A 346 -7.89 4.49 -4.08
C SER A 346 -9.23 4.78 -4.74
N SER A 347 -9.65 6.04 -4.78
CA SER A 347 -10.94 6.44 -5.36
C SER A 347 -10.99 7.91 -5.74
N VAL A 348 -12.01 8.28 -6.51
CA VAL A 348 -12.33 9.66 -6.88
C VAL A 348 -13.80 10.00 -6.63
N SER A 349 -14.08 11.29 -6.42
CA SER A 349 -15.43 11.82 -6.34
C SER A 349 -15.56 13.10 -7.18
N PRO A 350 -16.44 13.18 -8.19
CA PRO A 350 -17.37 12.12 -8.66
C PRO A 350 -16.65 10.83 -9.14
N ALA A 351 -17.40 9.73 -9.24
CA ALA A 351 -16.84 8.39 -9.44
C ALA A 351 -16.36 8.16 -10.87
N VAL A 352 -15.53 7.14 -11.07
CA VAL A 352 -15.09 6.71 -12.40
C VAL A 352 -16.31 6.38 -13.27
N GLY A 353 -16.35 6.91 -14.49
CA GLY A 353 -17.47 6.78 -15.41
C GLY A 353 -18.55 7.86 -15.29
N ASP A 354 -18.52 8.70 -14.24
CA ASP A 354 -19.46 9.82 -14.12
C ASP A 354 -19.15 10.90 -15.16
N GLU A 355 -20.19 11.49 -15.75
CA GLU A 355 -20.05 12.68 -16.60
C GLU A 355 -20.07 13.94 -15.75
N VAL A 356 -19.03 14.76 -15.87
CA VAL A 356 -18.91 16.03 -15.17
C VAL A 356 -18.68 17.17 -16.15
N GLU A 357 -19.15 18.36 -15.82
CA GLU A 357 -18.88 19.55 -16.64
C GLU A 357 -17.38 19.86 -16.63
N VAL A 358 -16.83 20.28 -17.77
CA VAL A 358 -15.45 20.76 -17.84
C VAL A 358 -15.22 21.91 -16.86
N GLY A 359 -14.11 21.86 -16.14
CA GLY A 359 -13.78 22.79 -15.06
C GLY A 359 -14.32 22.39 -13.69
N SER A 360 -15.12 21.32 -13.60
CA SER A 360 -15.56 20.73 -12.33
C SER A 360 -14.39 20.22 -11.51
N THR A 361 -14.57 20.16 -10.19
CA THR A 361 -13.53 19.68 -9.27
C THR A 361 -13.75 18.22 -8.93
N VAL A 362 -12.75 17.38 -9.25
CA VAL A 362 -12.68 15.97 -8.85
C VAL A 362 -11.80 15.86 -7.60
N THR A 363 -12.33 15.24 -6.55
CA THR A 363 -11.58 14.94 -5.33
C THR A 363 -10.89 13.58 -5.48
N VAL A 364 -9.57 13.53 -5.28
CA VAL A 364 -8.75 12.32 -5.42
C VAL A 364 -8.33 11.81 -4.05
N TYR A 365 -8.75 10.60 -3.68
CA TYR A 365 -8.42 9.94 -2.42
C TYR A 365 -7.26 8.97 -2.63
N VAL A 366 -6.23 9.09 -1.79
CA VAL A 366 -5.00 8.26 -1.88
C VAL A 366 -5.05 7.16 -0.84
N ALA A 367 -4.67 5.94 -1.22
CA ALA A 367 -4.54 4.81 -0.34
C ALA A 367 -3.41 5.04 0.68
N LYS A 368 -3.65 4.68 1.94
CA LYS A 368 -2.64 4.53 2.97
C LYS A 368 -2.71 3.11 3.55
N SER A 369 -1.58 2.63 4.05
CA SER A 369 -1.51 1.46 4.92
C SER A 369 -1.55 1.89 6.39
N ASP A 370 -1.93 0.99 7.30
CA ASP A 370 -1.65 1.20 8.73
C ASP A 370 -0.12 1.19 8.91
N GLU A 371 0.38 2.22 9.62
CA GLU A 371 1.79 2.49 9.86
C GLU A 371 2.30 1.76 11.12
#